data_AF-A0A968YHZ6-F1
#
_entry.id   AF-A0A968YHZ6-F1
#
_cell.length_a   1.000
_cell.length_b   1.000
_cell.length_c   1.000
_cell.angle_alpha   90.00
_cell.angle_beta   90.00
_cell.angle_gamma   90.00
#
_symmetry.space_group_name_H-M   'P 1'
#
loop_
_entity.id
_entity.type
_entity.pdbx_description
1 polymer ?
#
loop_
_entity_poly.entity_id
_entity_poly.type
_entity_poly.pdbx_seq_one_letter_code
_entity_poly.pdbx_strand_id
1 'polypeptide(L)'
;SLTECMIPSAFVLLDTMPLTPNGKVDRRALPIPNKAEFGLDRPFSAPQTVAEEVIANIWKQILNIERVGIHDNFFNLGGHSLLATRVISRLQNDFQADELPLRCLFESPTVAGLVNELTRIWGDRQTVEQIAEVLKSMESLSAADIDQMLLAPQIT
;
A
#
# COMPACT_ATOMS: atom_id res chain seq x y z
N SER A 1 -19.12 -17.32 9.37
CA SER A 1 -17.86 -16.88 8.73
C SER A 1 -17.34 -15.67 9.48
N LEU A 2 -16.03 -15.53 9.66
CA LEU A 2 -15.42 -14.36 10.31
C LEU A 2 -15.41 -13.17 9.34
N THR A 3 -15.48 -11.94 9.86
CA THR A 3 -15.25 -10.72 9.09
C THR A 3 -13.76 -10.61 8.71
N GLU A 4 -13.43 -10.00 7.57
CA GLU A 4 -12.03 -9.89 7.07
C GLU A 4 -11.05 -9.30 8.11
N CYS A 5 -11.50 -8.38 8.97
CA CYS A 5 -10.67 -7.82 10.05
C CYS A 5 -10.34 -8.78 11.19
N MET A 6 -10.96 -9.97 11.23
CA MET A 6 -10.75 -10.99 12.26
C MET A 6 -10.03 -12.23 11.71
N ILE A 7 -9.48 -12.16 10.50
CA ILE A 7 -8.67 -13.23 9.90
C ILE A 7 -7.21 -13.01 10.32
N PRO A 8 -6.58 -13.95 11.08
CA PRO A 8 -5.18 -13.83 11.48
C PRO A 8 -4.25 -13.86 10.26
N SER A 9 -3.20 -13.05 10.30
CA SER A 9 -2.18 -12.98 9.24
C SER A 9 -1.19 -14.15 9.24
N ALA A 10 -1.13 -14.93 10.33
CA ALA A 10 -0.30 -16.12 10.45
C ALA A 10 -0.90 -17.13 11.44
N PHE A 11 -0.63 -18.41 11.20
CA PHE A 11 -0.93 -19.51 12.10
C PHE A 11 0.35 -20.29 12.37
N VAL A 12 0.74 -20.41 13.65
CA VAL A 12 1.92 -21.17 14.06
C VAL A 12 1.45 -22.46 14.72
N LEU A 13 1.86 -23.60 14.18
CA LEU A 13 1.57 -24.90 14.78
C LEU A 13 2.47 -25.09 16.01
N LEU A 14 1.88 -25.48 17.13
CA LEU A 14 2.58 -25.80 18.37
C LEU A 14 2.29 -27.25 18.74
N ASP A 15 3.33 -28.00 19.10
CA ASP A 15 3.16 -29.34 19.66
C ASP A 15 2.53 -29.30 21.05
N THR A 16 2.80 -28.24 21.83
CA THR A 16 2.24 -28.06 23.17
C THR A 16 2.12 -26.58 23.51
N MET A 17 1.08 -26.21 24.26
CA MET A 17 0.87 -24.83 24.69
C MET A 17 1.87 -24.44 25.79
N PRO A 18 2.63 -23.35 25.66
CA PRO A 18 3.51 -22.90 26.74
C PRO A 18 2.67 -22.36 27.90
N LEU A 19 2.91 -22.88 29.10
CA LEU A 19 2.22 -22.50 30.32
C LEU A 19 3.20 -21.91 31.34
N THR A 20 2.74 -20.89 32.06
CA THR A 20 3.36 -20.40 33.30
C THR A 20 3.34 -21.50 34.38
N PRO A 21 4.15 -21.38 35.46
CA PRO A 21 4.09 -22.31 36.59
C PRO A 21 2.69 -22.48 37.22
N ASN A 22 1.83 -21.46 37.08
CA ASN A 22 0.45 -21.47 37.56
C ASN A 22 -0.54 -22.04 36.54
N GLY A 23 -0.08 -22.67 35.45
CA GLY A 23 -0.91 -23.34 34.45
C GLY A 23 -1.63 -22.40 33.46
N LYS A 24 -1.41 -21.08 33.52
CA LYS A 24 -1.93 -20.13 32.52
C LYS A 24 -1.04 -20.08 31.30
N VAL A 25 -1.58 -19.80 30.12
CA VAL A 25 -0.79 -19.57 28.90
C VAL A 25 0.28 -18.51 29.12
N ASP A 26 1.53 -18.87 28.86
CA ASP A 26 2.63 -17.92 28.82
C ASP A 26 2.73 -17.31 27.42
N ARG A 27 2.11 -16.15 27.24
CA ARG A 27 2.08 -15.43 25.96
C ARG A 27 3.47 -14.96 25.51
N ARG A 28 4.42 -14.81 26.43
CA ARG A 28 5.78 -14.33 26.11
C ARG A 28 6.64 -15.46 25.55
N ALA A 29 6.30 -16.70 25.89
CA ALA A 29 6.93 -17.91 25.38
C ALA A 29 6.31 -18.40 24.06
N LEU A 30 5.25 -17.76 23.54
CA LEU A 30 4.73 -18.09 22.22
C LEU A 30 5.76 -17.70 21.15
N PRO A 31 6.05 -18.60 20.19
CA PRO A 31 6.97 -18.29 19.11
C PRO A 31 6.41 -17.17 18.24
N ILE A 32 7.32 -16.32 17.76
CA ILE A 32 7.00 -15.27 16.82
C ILE A 32 6.82 -15.92 15.44
N PRO A 33 5.74 -15.64 14.70
CA PRO A 33 5.56 -16.18 13.36
C PRO A 33 6.75 -15.81 12.44
N ASN A 34 7.47 -16.82 11.95
CA ASN A 34 8.57 -16.62 11.01
C ASN A 34 8.03 -16.34 9.59
N LYS A 35 8.14 -15.09 9.13
CA LYS A 35 7.61 -14.65 7.82
C LYS A 35 8.16 -15.45 6.63
N ALA A 36 9.42 -15.90 6.70
CA ALA A 36 10.05 -16.68 5.64
C ALA A 36 9.42 -18.08 5.50
N GLU A 37 9.08 -18.73 6.62
CA GLU A 37 8.46 -20.07 6.62
C GLU A 37 7.02 -20.05 6.11
N PHE A 38 6.30 -18.95 6.30
CA PHE A 38 4.91 -18.80 5.86
C PHE A 38 4.77 -18.31 4.42
N GLY A 39 5.87 -18.21 3.65
CA GLY A 39 5.84 -17.66 2.29
C GLY A 39 5.34 -16.21 2.25
N LEU A 40 5.44 -15.50 3.38
CA LEU A 40 5.11 -14.08 3.49
C LEU A 40 6.25 -13.21 2.97
N ASP A 41 7.46 -13.76 2.84
CA ASP A 41 8.54 -13.21 2.01
C ASP A 41 8.23 -13.50 0.54
N ARG A 42 7.21 -12.84 -0.01
CA ARG A 42 7.14 -12.71 -1.47
C ARG A 42 8.36 -11.90 -1.91
N PRO A 43 9.06 -12.31 -2.98
CA PRO A 43 10.15 -11.53 -3.51
C PRO A 43 9.64 -10.12 -3.86
N PHE A 44 10.33 -9.11 -3.32
CA PHE A 44 10.05 -7.72 -3.63
C PHE A 44 9.98 -7.54 -5.15
N SER A 45 8.83 -7.05 -5.62
CA SER A 45 8.58 -6.77 -7.03
C SER A 45 8.40 -5.27 -7.17
N ALA A 46 9.40 -4.59 -7.73
CA ALA A 46 9.35 -3.14 -7.92
C ALA A 46 8.22 -2.75 -8.90
N PRO A 47 7.66 -1.54 -8.77
CA PRO A 47 6.81 -0.95 -9.80
C PRO A 47 7.47 -1.03 -11.20
N GLN A 48 6.69 -1.45 -12.19
CA GLN A 48 7.14 -1.61 -13.57
C GLN A 48 6.45 -0.62 -14.52
N THR A 49 5.35 -0.01 -14.10
CA THR A 49 4.63 1.02 -14.88
C THR A 49 4.47 2.33 -14.12
N VAL A 50 4.12 3.41 -14.83
CA VAL A 50 4.00 4.75 -14.24
C VAL A 50 2.84 4.79 -13.25
N ALA A 51 1.73 4.14 -13.58
CA ALA A 51 0.60 4.01 -12.66
C ALA A 51 1.01 3.26 -11.37
N GLU A 52 1.77 2.17 -11.48
CA GLU A 52 2.27 1.43 -10.32
C GLU A 52 3.20 2.29 -9.45
N GLU A 53 4.08 3.08 -10.06
CA GLU A 53 4.97 3.99 -9.35
C GLU A 53 4.20 5.06 -8.57
N VAL A 54 3.22 5.71 -9.20
CA VAL A 54 2.38 6.73 -8.58
C VAL A 54 1.63 6.14 -7.38
N ILE A 55 0.97 5.00 -7.56
CA ILE A 55 0.20 4.37 -6.49
C ILE A 55 1.12 3.88 -5.35
N ALA A 56 2.28 3.29 -5.67
CA ALA A 56 3.26 2.89 -4.67
C ALA A 56 3.81 4.09 -3.89
N ASN A 57 4.01 5.24 -4.54
CA ASN A 57 4.42 6.49 -3.88
C ASN A 57 3.35 7.01 -2.93
N ILE A 58 2.07 6.98 -3.35
CA ILE A 58 0.93 7.32 -2.48
C ILE A 58 0.95 6.45 -1.22
N TRP A 59 1.16 5.15 -1.38
CA TRP A 59 1.22 4.22 -0.25
C TRP A 59 2.40 4.50 0.67
N LYS A 60 3.62 4.69 0.13
CA LYS A 60 4.81 5.03 0.93
C LYS A 60 4.57 6.27 1.80
N GLN A 61 3.97 7.31 1.22
CA GLN A 61 3.68 8.55 1.93
C GLN A 61 2.62 8.36 3.03
N ILE A 62 1.56 7.59 2.77
CA ILE A 62 0.46 7.38 3.72
C ILE A 62 0.86 6.41 4.84
N LEU A 63 1.58 5.34 4.52
CA LEU A 63 2.06 4.32 5.46
C LEU A 63 3.35 4.74 6.18
N ASN A 64 4.03 5.79 5.69
CA ASN A 64 5.33 6.25 6.17
C ASN A 64 6.41 5.15 6.14
N ILE A 65 6.58 4.54 4.97
CA ILE A 65 7.56 3.46 4.72
C ILE A 65 8.40 3.76 3.49
N GLU A 66 9.61 3.19 3.43
CA GLU A 66 10.57 3.47 2.36
C GLU A 66 10.25 2.78 1.04
N ARG A 67 9.68 1.58 1.09
CA ARG A 67 9.49 0.70 -0.07
C ARG A 67 8.14 0.00 -0.04
N VAL A 68 7.51 -0.10 -1.21
CA VAL A 68 6.27 -0.82 -1.48
C VAL A 68 6.47 -1.56 -2.80
N GLY A 69 6.35 -2.88 -2.78
CA GLY A 69 6.30 -3.73 -3.96
C GLY A 69 4.88 -3.83 -4.52
N ILE A 70 4.76 -4.16 -5.81
CA ILE A 70 3.46 -4.15 -6.50
C ILE A 70 2.47 -5.22 -6.00
N HIS A 71 3.01 -6.26 -5.35
CA HIS A 71 2.25 -7.38 -4.79
C HIS A 71 2.23 -7.37 -3.25
N ASP A 72 2.77 -6.32 -2.62
CA ASP A 72 2.71 -6.19 -1.17
C ASP A 72 1.27 -5.93 -0.75
N ASN A 73 0.84 -6.63 0.31
CA ASN A 73 -0.50 -6.46 0.85
C ASN A 73 -0.54 -5.21 1.75
N PHE A 74 -1.43 -4.26 1.44
CA PHE A 74 -1.60 -3.01 2.19
C PHE A 74 -1.70 -3.20 3.71
N PHE A 75 -2.49 -4.18 4.13
CA PHE A 75 -2.75 -4.44 5.55
C PHE A 75 -1.56 -5.13 6.24
N ASN A 76 -0.80 -5.96 5.50
CA ASN A 76 0.43 -6.55 6.01
C ASN A 76 1.55 -5.51 6.21
N LEU A 77 1.51 -4.40 5.47
CA LEU A 77 2.40 -3.25 5.62
C LEU A 77 1.99 -2.30 6.77
N GLY A 78 0.96 -2.66 7.55
CA GLY A 78 0.46 -1.82 8.65
C GLY A 78 -0.71 -0.90 8.27
N GLY A 79 -1.26 -1.06 7.06
CA GLY A 79 -2.47 -0.38 6.63
C GLY A 79 -3.70 -0.76 7.47
N HIS A 80 -4.61 0.19 7.66
CA HIS A 80 -5.90 0.00 8.33
C HIS A 80 -6.96 0.90 7.70
N SER A 81 -8.24 0.76 8.10
CA SER A 81 -9.38 1.38 7.41
C SER A 81 -9.24 2.89 7.19
N LEU A 82 -8.76 3.65 8.17
CA LEU A 82 -8.55 5.09 8.02
C LEU A 82 -7.47 5.41 6.97
N LEU A 83 -6.36 4.66 6.92
CA LEU A 83 -5.34 4.83 5.89
C LEU A 83 -5.85 4.37 4.53
N ALA A 84 -6.62 3.28 4.49
CA ALA A 84 -7.29 2.80 3.28
C ALA A 84 -8.24 3.86 2.70
N THR A 85 -9.03 4.53 3.54
CA THR A 85 -9.86 5.67 3.12
C THR A 85 -9.02 6.78 2.52
N ARG A 86 -7.89 7.16 3.15
CA ARG A 86 -6.99 8.19 2.61
C ARG A 86 -6.39 7.79 1.25
N VAL A 87 -5.98 6.54 1.10
CA VAL A 87 -5.48 6.00 -0.18
C VAL A 87 -6.56 6.14 -1.25
N ILE A 88 -7.76 5.64 -0.99
CA ILE A 88 -8.85 5.64 -1.96
C ILE A 88 -9.26 7.07 -2.33
N SER A 89 -9.43 7.96 -1.35
CA SER A 89 -9.76 9.36 -1.63
C SER A 89 -8.68 10.05 -2.47
N ARG A 90 -7.39 9.74 -2.23
CA ARG A 90 -6.32 10.28 -3.06
C ARG A 90 -6.34 9.72 -4.47
N LEU A 91 -6.56 8.42 -4.64
CA LEU A 91 -6.68 7.81 -5.97
C LEU A 91 -7.90 8.33 -6.74
N GLN A 92 -9.03 8.53 -6.08
CA GLN A 92 -10.22 9.15 -6.68
C GLN A 92 -9.89 10.53 -7.24
N ASN A 93 -9.20 11.38 -6.47
CA ASN A 93 -8.80 12.71 -6.90
C ASN A 93 -7.74 12.68 -8.02
N ASP A 94 -6.66 11.93 -7.81
CA ASP A 94 -5.49 11.91 -8.71
C ASP A 94 -5.88 11.30 -10.06
N PHE A 95 -6.63 10.20 -10.06
CA PHE A 95 -7.06 9.50 -11.28
C PHE A 95 -8.46 9.88 -11.75
N GLN A 96 -9.09 10.92 -11.18
CA GLN A 96 -10.47 11.34 -11.49
C GLN A 96 -11.48 10.19 -11.51
N ALA A 97 -11.31 9.23 -10.60
CA ALA A 97 -12.04 7.97 -10.56
C ALA A 97 -13.03 7.95 -9.38
N ASP A 98 -13.99 8.88 -9.36
CA ASP A 98 -14.95 9.06 -8.24
C ASP A 98 -15.69 7.77 -7.87
N GLU A 99 -15.91 6.88 -8.84
CA GLU A 99 -16.59 5.61 -8.67
C GLU A 99 -15.74 4.53 -7.98
N LEU A 100 -14.43 4.75 -7.76
CA LEU A 100 -13.54 3.77 -7.14
C LEU A 100 -13.96 3.49 -5.68
N PRO A 101 -14.53 2.32 -5.38
CA PRO A 101 -15.12 2.07 -4.07
C PRO A 101 -14.04 1.63 -3.07
N LEU A 102 -14.16 2.04 -1.80
CA LEU A 102 -13.22 1.61 -0.73
C LEU A 102 -13.05 0.08 -0.65
N ARG A 103 -14.13 -0.66 -0.93
CA ARG A 103 -14.17 -2.12 -1.03
C ARG A 103 -13.04 -2.70 -1.88
N CYS A 104 -12.65 -2.02 -2.96
CA CYS A 104 -11.69 -2.57 -3.91
C CYS A 104 -10.30 -2.79 -3.29
N LEU A 105 -9.91 -1.95 -2.32
CA LEU A 105 -8.65 -2.11 -1.58
C LEU A 105 -8.71 -3.26 -0.59
N PHE A 106 -9.90 -3.67 -0.13
CA PHE A 106 -10.05 -4.86 0.71
C PHE A 106 -10.02 -6.14 -0.12
N GLU A 107 -10.68 -6.15 -1.27
CA GLU A 107 -10.73 -7.31 -2.17
C GLU A 107 -9.40 -7.53 -2.92
N SER A 108 -8.74 -6.45 -3.33
CA SER A 108 -7.50 -6.44 -4.11
C SER A 108 -6.45 -5.57 -3.41
N PRO A 109 -5.90 -5.99 -2.24
CA PRO A 109 -5.09 -5.17 -1.35
C PRO A 109 -3.65 -4.96 -1.80
N THR A 110 -3.41 -4.77 -3.10
CA THR A 110 -2.07 -4.62 -3.70
C THR A 110 -2.08 -3.46 -4.70
N VAL A 111 -0.92 -2.88 -4.96
CA VAL A 111 -0.76 -1.83 -5.99
C VAL A 111 -1.22 -2.34 -7.36
N ALA A 112 -0.78 -3.54 -7.77
CA ALA A 112 -1.21 -4.15 -9.02
C ALA A 112 -2.74 -4.37 -9.05
N GLY A 113 -3.33 -4.75 -7.91
CA GLY A 113 -4.77 -4.86 -7.73
C GLY A 113 -5.49 -3.53 -8.00
N LEU A 114 -5.03 -2.44 -7.40
CA LEU A 114 -5.62 -1.11 -7.61
C LEU A 114 -5.48 -0.61 -9.05
N VAL A 115 -4.34 -0.88 -9.72
CA VAL A 115 -4.19 -0.57 -11.16
C VAL A 115 -5.24 -1.28 -11.99
N ASN A 116 -5.53 -2.55 -11.68
CA ASN A 116 -6.55 -3.30 -12.39
C ASN A 116 -7.95 -2.73 -12.16
N GLU A 117 -8.26 -2.25 -10.95
CA GLU A 117 -9.56 -1.62 -10.66
C GLU A 117 -9.69 -0.27 -11.37
N LEU A 118 -8.64 0.56 -11.40
CA LEU A 118 -8.62 1.79 -12.21
C LEU A 118 -8.78 1.48 -13.70
N THR A 119 -8.13 0.42 -14.18
CA THR A 119 -8.25 -0.04 -15.57
C THR A 119 -9.69 -0.44 -15.92
N ARG A 120 -10.43 -1.05 -14.97
CA ARG A 120 -11.85 -1.36 -15.19
C ARG A 120 -12.72 -0.11 -15.27
N ILE A 121 -12.46 0.89 -14.43
CA ILE A 121 -13.20 2.16 -14.42
C ILE A 121 -12.97 2.93 -15.72
N TRP A 122 -11.72 3.05 -16.15
CA TRP A 122 -11.35 3.78 -17.36
C TRP A 122 -11.52 2.98 -18.66
N GLY A 123 -11.77 1.67 -18.56
CA GLY A 123 -12.01 0.77 -19.68
C GLY A 123 -10.75 0.16 -20.29
N ASP A 124 -9.58 0.79 -20.12
CA ASP A 124 -8.31 0.27 -20.61
C ASP A 124 -7.10 0.74 -19.77
N ARG A 125 -5.98 0.02 -19.90
CA ARG A 125 -4.76 0.30 -19.11
C ARG A 125 -4.00 1.52 -19.63
N GLN A 126 -4.04 1.79 -20.93
CA GLN A 126 -3.29 2.89 -21.54
C GLN A 126 -3.80 4.24 -21.03
N THR A 127 -5.11 4.42 -20.86
CA THR A 127 -5.70 5.62 -20.26
C THR A 127 -5.18 5.84 -18.83
N VAL A 128 -5.13 4.79 -18.00
CA VAL A 128 -4.59 4.88 -16.63
C VAL A 128 -3.12 5.28 -16.62
N GLU A 129 -2.30 4.73 -17.53
CA GLU A 129 -0.88 5.11 -17.65
C GLU A 129 -0.72 6.57 -18.11
N GLN A 130 -1.54 7.04 -19.07
CA GLN A 130 -1.51 8.43 -19.52
C GLN A 130 -1.85 9.42 -18.40
N ILE A 131 -2.87 9.12 -17.58
CA ILE A 131 -3.20 9.93 -16.41
C ILE A 131 -2.03 9.92 -15.42
N ALA A 132 -1.43 8.76 -15.16
CA ALA A 132 -0.28 8.64 -14.27
C ALA A 132 0.95 9.42 -14.76
N GLU A 133 1.21 9.43 -16.07
CA GLU A 133 2.27 10.24 -16.69
C GLU A 133 2.04 11.74 -16.47
N VAL A 134 0.80 12.21 -16.65
CA VAL A 134 0.43 13.60 -16.39
C VAL A 134 0.67 13.94 -14.91
N LEU A 135 0.21 13.11 -13.98
CA LEU A 135 0.42 13.31 -12.54
C LEU A 135 1.91 13.41 -12.18
N LYS A 136 2.73 12.50 -12.71
CA LYS A 136 4.17 12.49 -12.49
C LYS A 136 4.84 13.74 -13.07
N SER A 137 4.38 14.23 -14.22
CA SER A 137 4.87 15.48 -14.79
C SER A 137 4.56 16.67 -13.88
N MET A 138 3.35 16.75 -13.31
CA MET A 138 2.95 17.84 -12.41
C MET A 138 3.75 17.86 -11.11
N GLU A 139 4.03 16.70 -10.50
CA GLU A 139 4.90 16.62 -9.32
C GLU A 139 6.34 17.10 -9.62
N SER A 140 6.86 16.81 -10.82
CA SER A 140 8.21 17.22 -11.22
C SER A 140 8.34 18.73 -11.50
N LEU A 141 7.30 19.38 -12.03
CA LEU A 141 7.27 20.84 -12.17
C LEU A 141 7.29 21.53 -10.81
N SER A 142 6.51 21.03 -9.83
CA SER A 142 6.53 21.59 -8.48
C SER A 142 7.90 21.49 -7.81
N ALA A 143 8.69 20.44 -8.07
CA ALA A 143 10.03 20.29 -7.49
C ALA A 143 11.06 21.22 -8.17
N ALA A 144 11.02 21.33 -9.51
CA ALA A 144 11.93 22.19 -10.27
C ALA A 144 11.66 23.69 -10.03
N ASP A 145 10.40 24.07 -9.84
CA ASP A 145 10.00 25.45 -9.58
C ASP A 145 10.38 25.91 -8.16
N ILE A 146 10.36 25.00 -7.17
CA ILE A 146 10.84 25.29 -5.80
C ILE A 146 12.34 25.60 -5.81
N ASP A 147 13.15 24.81 -6.52
CA ASP A 147 14.59 25.05 -6.62
C ASP A 147 14.90 26.36 -7.39
N GLN A 148 14.12 26.70 -8.43
CA GLN A 148 14.26 27.99 -9.10
C GLN A 148 13.80 29.17 -8.24
N MET A 149 12.77 29.01 -7.40
CA MET A 149 12.33 30.06 -6.46
C MET A 149 13.34 30.30 -5.33
N LEU A 150 14.09 29.27 -4.91
CA LEU A 150 15.16 29.40 -3.90
C LEU A 150 16.44 30.06 -4.44
N LEU A 151 16.62 30.09 -5.78
CA LEU A 151 17.77 30.71 -6.45
C LEU A 151 17.53 32.14 -6.95
N ALA A 152 16.31 32.69 -6.80
CA ALA A 152 16.05 34.07 -7.17
C ALA A 152 16.87 35.02 -6.28
N PRO A 153 17.68 35.93 -6.83
CA PRO A 153 18.45 36.87 -6.03
C PRO A 153 17.47 37.75 -5.24
N GLN A 154 17.62 37.77 -3.92
CA GLN A 154 16.92 38.72 -3.06
C GLN A 154 17.34 40.13 -3.51
N ILE A 155 16.48 40.80 -4.28
CA ILE A 155 16.75 42.14 -4.79
C ILE A 155 16.87 43.07 -3.57
N THR A 156 18.03 43.73 -3.48
CA THR A 156 18.41 44.70 -2.45
C THR A 156 17.59 45.98 -2.53
#